data_AF-A0A7V3JSE8-F1
#
_entry.id   AF-A0A7V3JSE8-F1
#
_cell.length_a   1.000
_cell.length_b   1.000
_cell.length_c   1.000
_cell.angle_alpha   90.00
_cell.angle_beta   90.00
_cell.angle_gamma   90.00
#
_symmetry.space_group_name_H-M   'P 1'
#
loop_
_entity.id
_entity.type
_entity.pdbx_description
1 polymer ?
#
loop_
_entity_poly.entity_id
_entity_poly.type
_entity_poly.pdbx_seq_one_letter_code
_entity_poly.pdbx_strand_id
1 'polypeptide(L)'
;MSLSKLIKRKRKDKIFLKIGISPIVSTIILVSITLLIGFIIMGFTMGWSLSSSREYGLEINKAIARQKSNLLIEHVQIINNNVYIYLYNIGKIPLRVVSVNIFKLGETEPSPIYELKTFTDGKTLLDINDFKCLIEDIDPSLLGKSLVIKVYAIASTIFDPFNPGKNIEWGVIVDYLYNA
;
A
#
# COMPACT_ATOMS: atom_id res chain seq x y z
N MET A 1 -35.11 -9.16 -82.39
CA MET A 1 -34.71 -9.52 -81.02
C MET A 1 -35.79 -10.43 -80.43
N SER A 2 -35.50 -11.71 -80.21
CA SER A 2 -36.51 -12.77 -79.97
C SER A 2 -37.23 -12.65 -78.60
N LEU A 3 -38.56 -12.79 -78.60
CA LEU A 3 -39.43 -12.79 -77.41
C LEU A 3 -38.98 -13.77 -76.31
N SER A 4 -38.28 -14.84 -76.69
CA SER A 4 -37.73 -15.82 -75.75
C SER A 4 -36.66 -15.23 -74.82
N LYS A 5 -35.90 -14.22 -75.27
CA LYS A 5 -34.90 -13.52 -74.45
C LYS A 5 -35.56 -12.59 -73.42
N LEU A 6 -36.71 -12.01 -73.73
CA LEU A 6 -37.46 -11.12 -72.82
C LEU A 6 -38.09 -11.91 -71.66
N ILE A 7 -38.65 -13.09 -71.94
CA ILE A 7 -39.24 -13.96 -70.91
C ILE A 7 -38.15 -14.55 -69.99
N LYS A 8 -36.98 -14.89 -70.54
CA LYS A 8 -35.85 -15.41 -69.75
C LYS A 8 -35.23 -14.34 -68.84
N ARG A 9 -35.26 -13.06 -69.24
CA ARG A 9 -34.84 -11.92 -68.41
C ARG A 9 -35.84 -11.68 -67.26
N LYS A 10 -37.14 -11.64 -67.56
CA LYS A 10 -38.20 -11.47 -66.55
C LYS A 10 -38.26 -12.57 -65.48
N ARG A 11 -37.83 -13.80 -65.81
CA ARG A 11 -37.68 -14.90 -64.83
C ARG A 11 -36.42 -14.78 -63.97
N LYS A 12 -35.31 -14.28 -64.51
CA LYS A 12 -34.07 -14.08 -63.71
C LYS A 12 -34.23 -12.96 -62.68
N ASP A 13 -34.98 -11.92 -62.99
CA ASP A 13 -35.20 -10.79 -62.08
C ASP A 13 -36.12 -11.14 -60.89
N LYS A 14 -36.93 -12.21 -61.00
CA LYS A 14 -37.73 -12.74 -59.89
C LYS A 14 -36.99 -13.74 -58.98
N ILE A 15 -35.78 -14.19 -59.37
CA ILE A 15 -34.99 -15.16 -58.60
C ILE A 15 -34.01 -14.46 -57.63
N PHE A 16 -33.81 -13.14 -57.78
CA PHE A 16 -33.33 -12.32 -56.67
C PHE A 16 -34.50 -12.00 -55.74
N LEU A 17 -35.03 -13.04 -55.08
CA LEU A 17 -35.56 -12.87 -53.73
C LEU A 17 -34.38 -12.31 -52.93
N LYS A 18 -34.27 -10.99 -52.84
CA LYS A 18 -33.64 -10.34 -51.70
C LYS A 18 -34.29 -11.03 -50.51
N ILE A 19 -33.54 -11.91 -49.84
CA ILE A 19 -33.90 -12.42 -48.53
C ILE A 19 -33.74 -11.19 -47.62
N GLY A 20 -34.75 -10.32 -47.68
CA GLY A 20 -34.85 -9.15 -46.85
C GLY A 20 -35.13 -9.68 -45.46
N ILE A 21 -34.14 -9.58 -44.59
CA ILE A 21 -34.37 -9.72 -43.16
C ILE A 21 -35.51 -8.77 -42.83
N SER A 22 -36.64 -9.31 -42.36
CA SER A 22 -37.81 -8.50 -41.99
C SER A 22 -37.34 -7.37 -41.05
N PRO A 23 -37.85 -6.13 -41.19
CA PRO A 23 -37.47 -5.01 -40.32
C PRO A 23 -37.52 -5.34 -38.83
N ILE A 24 -38.44 -6.24 -38.44
CA ILE A 24 -38.60 -6.78 -37.08
C ILE A 24 -37.38 -7.64 -36.68
N VAL A 25 -36.88 -8.48 -37.57
CA VAL A 25 -35.71 -9.33 -37.29
C VAL A 25 -34.45 -8.47 -37.20
N SER A 26 -34.33 -7.44 -38.03
CA SER A 26 -33.19 -6.51 -37.96
C SER A 26 -33.16 -5.71 -36.65
N THR A 27 -34.32 -5.29 -36.15
CA THR A 27 -34.41 -4.56 -34.88
C THR A 27 -34.10 -5.46 -33.69
N ILE A 28 -34.58 -6.71 -33.69
CA ILE A 28 -34.24 -7.70 -32.64
C ILE A 28 -32.73 -7.97 -32.59
N ILE A 29 -32.09 -8.13 -33.75
CA ILE A 29 -30.63 -8.36 -33.82
C ILE A 29 -29.89 -7.13 -33.28
N LEU A 30 -30.30 -5.93 -33.69
CA LEU A 30 -29.66 -4.69 -33.23
C LEU A 30 -29.77 -4.54 -31.71
N VAL A 31 -30.96 -4.70 -31.15
CA VAL A 31 -31.19 -4.64 -29.69
C VAL A 31 -30.35 -5.68 -28.96
N SER A 32 -30.29 -6.91 -29.47
CA SER A 32 -29.48 -7.98 -28.87
C SER A 32 -28.00 -7.63 -28.83
N ILE A 33 -27.46 -7.09 -29.92
CA ILE A 33 -26.06 -6.63 -29.98
C ILE A 33 -25.83 -5.47 -29.02
N THR A 34 -26.75 -4.50 -28.95
CA THR A 34 -26.65 -3.36 -28.02
C THR A 34 -26.63 -3.83 -26.57
N LEU A 35 -27.52 -4.76 -26.19
CA LEU A 35 -27.53 -5.34 -24.84
C LEU A 35 -26.24 -6.09 -24.55
N LEU A 36 -25.76 -6.89 -25.50
CA LEU A 36 -24.54 -7.67 -25.33
C LEU A 36 -23.31 -6.76 -25.11
N ILE A 37 -23.18 -5.68 -25.89
CA ILE A 37 -22.13 -4.67 -25.70
C ILE A 37 -22.29 -3.98 -24.34
N GLY A 38 -23.51 -3.63 -23.95
CA GLY A 38 -23.80 -3.03 -22.65
C GLY A 38 -23.34 -3.91 -21.48
N PHE A 39 -23.62 -5.22 -21.54
CA PHE A 39 -23.20 -6.17 -20.52
C PHE A 39 -21.67 -6.37 -20.50
N ILE A 40 -20.99 -6.34 -21.64
CA ILE A 40 -19.51 -6.42 -21.69
C ILE A 40 -18.89 -5.20 -20.99
N ILE A 41 -19.36 -3.99 -21.31
CA ILE A 41 -18.84 -2.76 -20.71
C ILE A 41 -19.13 -2.75 -19.20
N MET A 42 -20.34 -3.17 -18.80
CA MET A 42 -20.72 -3.28 -17.39
C MET A 42 -19.82 -4.28 -16.65
N GLY A 43 -19.56 -5.46 -17.23
CA GLY A 43 -18.68 -6.46 -16.64
C GLY A 43 -17.25 -5.94 -16.46
N PHE A 44 -16.71 -5.24 -17.46
CA PHE A 44 -15.37 -4.67 -17.40
C PHE A 44 -15.27 -3.57 -16.33
N THR A 45 -16.23 -2.63 -16.32
CA THR A 45 -16.26 -1.54 -15.35
C THR A 45 -16.45 -2.04 -13.92
N MET A 46 -17.33 -3.02 -13.70
CA MET A 46 -17.50 -3.64 -12.38
C MET A 46 -16.26 -4.40 -11.92
N GLY A 47 -15.61 -5.15 -12.82
CA GLY A 47 -14.38 -5.87 -12.51
C GLY A 47 -13.26 -4.94 -12.07
N TRP A 48 -13.03 -3.86 -12.83
CA TRP A 48 -12.07 -2.82 -12.47
C TRP A 48 -12.43 -2.12 -11.16
N SER A 49 -13.68 -1.67 -11.01
CA SER A 49 -14.14 -1.00 -9.80
C SER A 49 -13.93 -1.85 -8.54
N LEU A 50 -14.20 -3.16 -8.62
CA LEU A 50 -14.02 -4.06 -7.49
C LEU A 50 -12.55 -4.28 -7.15
N SER A 51 -11.68 -4.44 -8.15
CA SER A 51 -10.23 -4.56 -7.95
C SER A 51 -9.67 -3.31 -7.29
N SER A 52 -9.97 -2.13 -7.87
CA SER A 52 -9.50 -0.85 -7.33
C SER A 52 -10.03 -0.61 -5.92
N SER A 53 -11.30 -0.92 -5.63
CA SER A 53 -11.86 -0.72 -4.28
C SER A 53 -11.13 -1.55 -3.21
N ARG A 54 -10.65 -2.75 -3.56
CA ARG A 54 -9.87 -3.58 -2.63
C ARG A 54 -8.49 -2.98 -2.35
N GLU A 55 -7.81 -2.52 -3.40
CA GLU A 55 -6.49 -1.87 -3.27
C GLU A 55 -6.60 -0.59 -2.43
N TYR A 56 -7.54 0.30 -2.75
CA TYR A 56 -7.80 1.50 -1.96
C TYR A 56 -8.17 1.17 -0.51
N GLY A 57 -8.97 0.13 -0.27
CA GLY A 57 -9.32 -0.29 1.08
C GLY A 57 -8.09 -0.70 1.91
N LEU A 58 -7.14 -1.40 1.31
CA LEU A 58 -5.89 -1.77 1.99
C LEU A 58 -5.01 -0.53 2.26
N GLU A 59 -4.90 0.40 1.32
CA GLU A 59 -4.13 1.63 1.50
C GLU A 59 -4.74 2.54 2.56
N ILE A 60 -6.06 2.71 2.56
CA ILE A 60 -6.79 3.46 3.59
C ILE A 60 -6.56 2.83 4.96
N ASN A 61 -6.62 1.50 5.07
CA ASN A 61 -6.34 0.82 6.33
C ASN A 61 -4.91 1.06 6.82
N LYS A 62 -3.92 1.09 5.90
CA LYS A 62 -2.53 1.45 6.25
C LYS A 62 -2.41 2.90 6.72
N ALA A 63 -3.08 3.83 6.03
CA ALA A 63 -3.10 5.24 6.42
C ALA A 63 -3.75 5.44 7.79
N ILE A 64 -4.87 4.79 8.06
CA ILE A 64 -5.53 4.79 9.37
C ILE A 64 -4.61 4.19 10.43
N ALA A 65 -3.92 3.09 10.12
CA ALA A 65 -3.00 2.45 11.05
C ALA A 65 -1.85 3.41 11.43
N ARG A 66 -1.27 4.09 10.45
CA ARG A 66 -0.24 5.11 10.65
C ARG A 66 -0.75 6.31 11.46
N GLN A 67 -1.97 6.76 11.20
CA GLN A 67 -2.56 7.89 11.95
C GLN A 67 -2.86 7.52 13.40
N LYS A 68 -3.24 6.26 13.67
CA LYS A 68 -3.53 5.76 15.01
C LYS A 68 -2.30 5.28 15.77
N SER A 69 -1.17 5.12 15.09
CA SER A 69 0.12 4.88 15.74
C SER A 69 0.71 6.20 16.22
N ASN A 70 1.09 6.25 17.49
CA ASN A 70 1.69 7.43 18.06
C ASN A 70 2.71 7.01 19.11
N LEU A 71 3.99 7.17 18.77
CA LEU A 71 5.12 6.80 19.61
C LEU A 71 5.74 8.06 20.18
N LEU A 72 6.15 7.97 21.44
CA LEU A 72 6.85 9.03 22.13
C LEU A 72 8.11 8.46 22.79
N ILE A 73 9.20 9.24 22.74
CA ILE A 73 10.41 8.97 23.51
C ILE A 73 10.27 9.78 24.80
N GLU A 74 10.07 9.11 25.94
CA GLU A 74 9.87 9.79 27.22
C GLU A 74 11.20 10.27 27.81
N HIS A 75 12.21 9.40 27.76
CA HIS A 75 13.50 9.66 28.35
C HIS A 75 14.59 8.89 27.62
N VAL A 76 15.79 9.45 27.63
CA VAL A 76 17.00 8.79 27.14
C VAL A 76 18.09 8.96 28.19
N GLN A 77 18.73 7.85 28.52
CA GLN A 77 19.87 7.82 29.43
C GLN A 77 21.05 7.08 28.79
N ILE A 78 22.27 7.57 28.99
CA ILE A 78 23.49 6.91 28.51
C ILE A 78 24.28 6.43 29.72
N ILE A 79 24.49 5.11 29.83
CA ILE A 79 25.24 4.48 30.93
C ILE A 79 26.19 3.45 30.33
N ASN A 80 27.47 3.51 30.68
CA ASN A 80 28.47 2.48 30.32
C ASN A 80 28.47 2.12 28.82
N ASN A 81 28.57 3.12 27.94
CA ASN A 81 28.54 2.94 26.47
C ASN A 81 27.19 2.46 25.88
N ASN A 82 26.14 2.37 26.69
CA ASN A 82 24.82 1.92 26.24
C ASN A 82 23.81 3.05 26.36
N VAL A 83 22.98 3.23 25.34
CA VAL A 83 21.85 4.16 25.32
C VAL A 83 20.58 3.41 25.69
N TYR A 84 19.96 3.85 26.78
CA TYR A 84 18.67 3.40 27.27
C TYR A 84 17.61 4.37 26.76
N ILE A 85 16.79 3.91 25.81
CA ILE A 85 15.74 4.72 25.18
C ILE A 85 14.40 4.23 25.71
N TYR A 86 13.72 5.07 26.47
CA TYR A 86 12.40 4.78 27.01
C TYR A 86 11.32 5.23 26.04
N LEU A 87 10.63 4.25 25.46
CA LEU A 87 9.58 4.43 24.47
C LEU A 87 8.21 4.21 25.11
N TYR A 88 7.27 5.07 24.77
CA TYR A 88 5.87 4.93 25.15
C TYR A 88 4.97 5.05 23.94
N ASN A 89 4.13 4.03 23.70
CA ASN A 89 3.09 4.10 22.67
C ASN A 89 1.81 4.67 23.27
N ILE A 90 1.50 5.91 22.92
CA ILE A 90 0.22 6.57 23.25
C ILE A 90 -0.86 6.27 22.21
N GLY A 91 -0.50 5.58 21.13
CA GLY A 91 -1.40 5.13 20.07
C GLY A 91 -2.25 3.93 20.49
N LYS A 92 -3.34 3.70 19.74
CA LYS A 92 -4.24 2.55 19.96
C LYS A 92 -3.77 1.28 19.26
N ILE A 93 -2.72 1.38 18.46
CA ILE A 93 -2.23 0.29 17.61
C ILE A 93 -0.82 -0.07 18.06
N PRO A 94 -0.53 -1.37 18.26
CA PRO A 94 0.82 -1.82 18.55
C PRO A 94 1.82 -1.35 17.50
N LEU A 95 2.95 -0.84 17.96
CA LEU A 95 4.05 -0.38 17.12
C LEU A 95 5.25 -1.31 17.23
N ARG A 96 5.89 -1.58 16.11
CA ARG A 96 7.14 -2.33 16.01
C ARG A 96 8.29 -1.40 15.65
N VAL A 97 9.34 -1.42 16.46
CA VAL A 97 10.57 -0.68 16.16
C VAL A 97 11.37 -1.45 15.12
N VAL A 98 11.75 -0.75 14.06
CA VAL A 98 12.46 -1.32 12.90
C VAL A 98 13.91 -0.84 12.85
N SER A 99 14.18 0.38 13.31
CA SER A 99 15.53 0.93 13.32
C SER A 99 15.66 2.02 14.36
N VAL A 100 16.88 2.20 14.87
CA VAL A 100 17.25 3.29 15.76
C VAL A 100 18.57 3.85 15.25
N ASN A 101 18.56 5.13 14.91
CA ASN A 101 19.72 5.87 14.45
C ASN A 101 20.14 6.85 15.53
N ILE A 102 21.42 6.80 15.90
CA ILE A 102 22.02 7.71 16.88
C ILE A 102 23.18 8.41 16.18
N PHE A 103 23.11 9.73 16.09
CA PHE A 103 24.14 10.52 15.40
C PHE A 103 24.32 11.88 16.09
N LYS A 104 25.45 12.53 15.81
CA LYS A 104 25.77 13.82 16.41
C LYS A 104 24.88 14.92 15.83
N LEU A 105 24.49 15.88 16.66
CA LEU A 105 23.81 17.08 16.19
C LEU A 105 24.67 17.83 15.14
N GLY A 106 24.13 17.99 13.94
CA GLY A 106 24.80 18.66 12.82
C GLY A 106 25.57 17.73 11.86
N GLU A 107 25.61 16.41 12.12
CA GLU A 107 26.13 15.42 11.17
C GLU A 107 25.03 14.90 10.24
N THR A 108 25.44 14.35 9.10
CA THR A 108 24.54 13.69 8.15
C THR A 108 23.94 12.46 8.79
N GLU A 109 22.62 12.35 8.71
CA GLU A 109 21.86 11.20 9.21
C GLU A 109 22.37 9.90 8.56
N PRO A 110 22.79 8.91 9.36
CA PRO A 110 23.19 7.62 8.82
C PRO A 110 21.96 6.94 8.19
N SER A 111 22.19 6.21 7.09
CA SER A 111 21.14 5.41 6.48
C SER A 111 20.59 4.42 7.52
N PRO A 112 19.28 4.40 7.80
CA PRO A 112 18.68 3.46 8.73
C PRO A 112 18.98 2.01 8.32
N ILE A 113 19.58 1.27 9.24
CA ILE A 113 19.80 -0.17 9.11
C ILE A 113 18.55 -0.85 9.66
N TYR A 114 17.79 -1.50 8.77
CA TYR A 114 16.52 -2.14 9.10
C TYR A 114 16.76 -3.57 9.59
N GLU A 115 17.23 -3.68 10.83
CA GLU A 115 17.36 -4.95 11.51
C GLU A 115 16.33 -5.03 12.63
N LEU A 116 15.65 -6.18 12.73
CA LEU A 116 14.71 -6.45 13.81
C LEU A 116 15.45 -6.44 15.14
N LYS A 117 15.32 -5.33 15.89
CA LYS A 117 15.98 -5.19 17.18
C LYS A 117 15.18 -5.87 18.30
N THR A 118 15.89 -6.61 19.14
CA THR A 118 15.37 -7.24 20.35
C THR A 118 15.50 -6.29 21.53
N PHE A 119 14.44 -6.13 22.32
CA PHE A 119 14.51 -5.35 23.56
C PHE A 119 15.02 -6.23 24.70
N THR A 120 15.38 -5.60 25.82
CA THR A 120 15.96 -6.17 27.04
C THR A 120 15.20 -7.36 27.63
N ASP A 121 13.90 -7.48 27.31
CA ASP A 121 13.01 -8.51 27.86
C ASP A 121 13.14 -9.88 27.15
N GLY A 122 14.10 -10.05 26.24
CA GLY A 122 14.41 -11.32 25.55
C GLY A 122 13.32 -11.84 24.61
N LYS A 123 12.18 -11.14 24.52
CA LYS A 123 11.10 -11.44 23.58
C LYS A 123 11.39 -10.77 22.25
N THR A 124 11.65 -11.57 21.23
CA THR A 124 11.52 -11.14 19.83
C THR A 124 10.06 -10.78 19.57
N LEU A 125 9.85 -9.70 18.80
CA LEU A 125 8.56 -9.14 18.38
C LEU A 125 7.89 -8.23 19.43
N LEU A 126 8.35 -6.98 19.46
CA LEU A 126 7.81 -5.95 20.31
C LEU A 126 6.75 -5.13 19.60
N ASP A 127 5.53 -5.57 19.79
CA ASP A 127 4.39 -4.69 19.84
C ASP A 127 4.58 -3.82 21.11
N ILE A 128 4.95 -2.55 20.93
CA ILE A 128 4.88 -1.54 21.98
C ILE A 128 3.40 -1.32 22.21
N ASN A 129 2.80 -2.03 23.16
CA ASN A 129 1.46 -1.71 23.66
C ASN A 129 1.52 -0.66 24.77
N ASP A 130 2.66 -0.57 25.46
CA ASP A 130 2.91 0.23 26.67
C ASP A 130 4.40 0.66 26.74
N PHE A 131 4.83 1.21 27.87
CA PHE A 131 6.19 1.70 28.12
C PHE A 131 7.27 0.59 28.01
N LYS A 132 8.34 0.82 27.24
CA LYS A 132 9.44 -0.14 27.03
C LYS A 132 10.80 0.56 26.91
N CYS A 133 11.85 -0.09 27.45
CA CYS A 133 13.23 0.37 27.32
C CYS A 133 13.95 -0.40 26.20
N LEU A 134 14.49 0.32 25.23
CA LEU A 134 15.47 -0.17 24.26
C LEU A 134 16.88 0.07 24.79
N ILE A 135 17.79 -0.85 24.48
CA ILE A 135 19.22 -0.71 24.78
C ILE A 135 19.98 -0.82 23.48
N GLU A 136 20.80 0.20 23.20
CA GLU A 136 21.65 0.26 22.02
C GLU A 136 23.09 0.55 22.43
N ASP A 137 24.03 -0.15 21.82
CA ASP A 137 25.45 0.17 21.97
C ASP A 137 25.74 1.48 21.22
N ILE A 138 26.39 2.42 21.89
CA ILE A 138 26.83 3.68 21.26
C ILE A 138 28.30 3.61 20.89
N ASP A 139 28.64 4.22 19.75
CA ASP A 139 30.03 4.50 19.42
C ASP A 139 30.64 5.38 20.53
N PRO A 140 31.76 4.97 21.16
CA PRO A 140 32.41 5.78 22.18
C PRO A 140 32.78 7.20 21.71
N SER A 141 32.92 7.41 20.40
CA SER A 141 33.17 8.72 19.78
C SER A 141 32.04 9.74 19.93
N LEU A 142 30.82 9.25 20.25
CA LEU A 142 29.60 10.05 20.43
C LEU A 142 29.36 10.43 21.90
N LEU A 143 30.08 9.85 22.85
CA LEU A 143 29.93 10.14 24.27
C LEU A 143 30.29 11.60 24.60
N GLY A 144 29.48 12.24 25.46
CA GLY A 144 29.70 13.62 25.92
C GLY A 144 29.37 14.70 24.89
N LYS A 145 28.70 14.35 23.78
CA LYS A 145 28.24 15.29 22.75
C LYS A 145 26.71 15.39 22.75
N SER A 146 26.17 16.45 22.15
CA SER A 146 24.75 16.52 21.82
C SER A 146 24.43 15.54 20.69
N LEU A 147 23.45 14.68 20.92
CA LEU A 147 23.06 13.58 20.04
C LEU A 147 21.61 13.73 19.61
N VAL A 148 21.33 13.29 18.38
CA VAL A 148 19.99 13.12 17.86
C VAL A 148 19.72 11.62 17.79
N ILE A 149 18.64 11.21 18.44
CA ILE A 149 18.18 9.82 18.45
C ILE A 149 16.90 9.78 17.63
N LYS A 150 16.93 9.05 16.52
CA LYS A 150 15.77 8.81 15.67
C LYS A 150 15.34 7.37 15.77
N VAL A 151 14.09 7.16 16.15
CA VAL A 151 13.46 5.85 16.27
C VAL A 151 12.46 5.70 15.14
N TYR A 152 12.64 4.66 14.34
CA TYR A 152 11.72 4.27 13.28
C TYR A 152 10.85 3.14 13.78
N ALA A 153 9.54 3.38 13.80
CA ALA A 153 8.55 2.39 14.17
C ALA A 153 7.47 2.28 13.11
N ILE A 154 6.77 1.15 13.06
CA ILE A 154 5.65 0.92 12.16
C ILE A 154 4.57 0.14 12.87
N ALA A 155 3.31 0.41 12.55
CA ALA A 155 2.21 -0.37 13.10
C ALA A 155 2.39 -1.86 12.79
N SER A 156 2.30 -2.70 13.81
CA SER A 156 2.56 -4.14 13.69
C SER A 156 1.64 -4.84 12.70
N THR A 157 0.44 -4.28 12.48
CA THR A 157 -0.55 -4.77 11.51
C THR A 157 -0.15 -4.58 10.05
N ILE A 158 0.79 -3.68 9.76
CA ILE A 158 1.21 -3.34 8.39
C ILE A 158 2.70 -3.65 8.14
N PHE A 159 3.41 -4.16 9.14
CA PHE A 159 4.81 -4.52 9.04
C PHE A 159 5.01 -5.69 8.07
N ASP A 160 5.89 -5.49 7.09
CA ASP A 160 6.31 -6.51 6.12
C ASP A 160 7.81 -6.85 6.32
N PRO A 161 8.16 -8.02 6.86
CA PRO A 161 9.57 -8.40 7.07
C PRO A 161 10.35 -8.59 5.76
N PHE A 162 9.67 -8.84 4.64
CA PHE A 162 10.32 -9.14 3.35
C PHE A 162 10.52 -7.90 2.49
N ASN A 163 9.90 -6.77 2.85
CA ASN A 163 10.01 -5.52 2.12
C ASN A 163 10.25 -4.33 3.05
N PRO A 164 11.51 -4.09 3.47
CA PRO A 164 11.84 -2.98 4.37
C PRO A 164 11.49 -1.61 3.75
N GLY A 165 11.57 -1.48 2.42
CA GLY A 165 11.22 -0.23 1.72
C GLY A 165 9.78 0.22 1.96
N LYS A 166 8.83 -0.72 1.93
CA LYS A 166 7.41 -0.45 2.24
C LYS A 166 7.18 -0.06 3.69
N ASN A 167 8.01 -0.55 4.61
CA ASN A 167 7.87 -0.21 6.02
C ASN A 167 8.21 1.26 6.31
N ILE A 168 9.12 1.84 5.52
CA ILE A 168 9.54 3.24 5.68
C ILE A 168 8.40 4.19 5.30
N GLU A 169 7.73 3.90 4.19
CA GLU A 169 6.66 4.74 3.64
C GLU A 169 5.51 4.95 4.65
N TRP A 170 5.17 3.88 5.37
CA TRP A 170 4.07 3.87 6.33
C TRP A 170 4.52 3.94 7.80
N GLY A 171 5.82 4.13 8.02
CA GLY A 171 6.41 4.26 9.35
C GLY A 171 6.12 5.60 10.03
N VAL A 172 6.34 5.60 11.34
CA VAL A 172 6.41 6.76 12.22
C VAL A 172 7.87 6.93 12.61
N ILE A 173 8.33 8.18 12.57
CA ILE A 173 9.69 8.56 12.97
C ILE A 173 9.54 9.48 14.17
N VAL A 174 10.25 9.18 15.25
CA VAL A 174 10.32 10.02 16.44
C VAL A 174 11.77 10.40 16.66
N ASP A 175 12.01 11.70 16.78
CA ASP A 175 13.30 12.27 17.07
C ASP A 175 13.36 12.77 18.53
N TYR A 176 14.49 12.55 19.17
CA TYR A 176 14.80 13.03 20.50
C TYR A 176 16.19 13.65 20.51
N LEU A 177 16.28 14.89 20.99
CA LEU A 177 17.54 15.58 21.17
C LEU A 177 18.07 15.30 22.59
N TYR A 178 19.18 14.59 22.65
CA TYR A 178 19.92 14.38 23.90
C TYR A 178 21.02 15.43 24.02
N ASN A 179 20.99 16.21 25.09
CA ASN A 179 22.07 17.13 25.46
C ASN A 179 22.83 16.53 26.64
N ALA A 180 24.13 16.28 26.44
CA ALA A 180 25.05 15.75 27.44
C ALA A 180 25.50 16.85 28.43
#